data_AF-A0A1B6K5Y5-F1
#
_entry.id   AF-A0A1B6K5Y5-F1
#
_cell.length_a   1.000
_cell.length_b   1.000
_cell.length_c   1.000
_cell.angle_alpha   90.00
_cell.angle_beta   90.00
_cell.angle_gamma   90.00
#
_symmetry.space_group_name_H-M   'P 1'
#
loop_
_entity.id
_entity.type
_entity.pdbx_description
1 polymer ?
#
loop_
_entity_poly.entity_id
_entity_poly.type
_entity_poly.pdbx_seq_one_letter_code
_entity_poly.pdbx_strand_id
1 'polypeptide(L)'
;MANPRWAETSVPRSLPDKVAQLYYAHGLFCATYPFTVIVFAVSLVLVCSYPLLSLPLPGNLPQHYSVDVASNSAAVDAPRWFLSSPPSCYIQQIVMKSAVFPWTEEMELTDAYRAPLAEVFPLLEAIQNYQDSNSSVTLGDVCLHVETVVYKDKKRSGILPEYSCLVLSPANLWHLDSHRYHDDTNLISTIYTHKNLQKRKTSLSEILFGLNFKDTGIKRYALRKRQRIIQFAITVVYLQYHKGYTDGLRERLMRLYPLHQSADVSTNSSISPNYFLQDSKYGESN
;
A
#
# COMPACT_ATOMS: atom_id res chain seq x y z
N MET A 1 -29.50 75.28 -41.09
CA MET A 1 -29.85 74.42 -39.93
C MET A 1 -30.59 73.21 -40.47
N ALA A 2 -29.93 72.07 -40.60
CA ALA A 2 -30.51 70.82 -41.08
C ALA A 2 -30.37 69.78 -39.97
N ASN A 3 -31.52 69.27 -39.52
CA ASN A 3 -31.68 68.36 -38.38
C ASN A 3 -31.31 66.92 -38.79
N PRO A 4 -30.42 66.20 -38.07
CA PRO A 4 -30.01 64.86 -38.47
C PRO A 4 -31.08 63.81 -38.11
N ARG A 5 -31.40 63.00 -39.11
CA ARG A 5 -32.59 62.14 -39.26
C ARG A 5 -32.38 60.72 -38.70
N TRP A 6 -31.76 60.57 -37.52
CA TRP A 6 -31.47 59.26 -36.91
C TRP A 6 -32.33 58.94 -35.68
N ALA A 7 -33.28 59.80 -35.31
CA ALA A 7 -34.19 59.60 -34.18
C ALA A 7 -35.52 58.91 -34.54
N GLU A 8 -35.53 58.04 -35.56
CA GLU A 8 -36.64 57.10 -35.80
C GLU A 8 -36.15 55.69 -35.48
N THR A 9 -36.03 55.41 -34.17
CA THR A 9 -35.84 54.07 -33.64
C THR A 9 -37.09 53.25 -33.93
N SER A 10 -36.99 52.35 -34.92
CA SER A 10 -37.97 51.28 -35.11
C SER A 10 -38.00 50.41 -33.85
N VAL A 11 -39.06 50.55 -33.06
CA VAL A 11 -39.35 49.60 -31.98
C VAL A 11 -39.56 48.23 -32.63
N PRO A 12 -38.74 47.20 -32.33
CA PRO A 12 -38.85 45.89 -32.97
C PRO A 12 -40.20 45.26 -32.58
N ARG A 13 -41.10 45.10 -33.57
CA ARG A 13 -42.48 44.66 -33.36
C ARG A 13 -42.63 43.13 -33.38
N SER A 14 -41.67 42.40 -33.93
CA SER A 14 -41.71 40.94 -34.02
C SER A 14 -40.58 40.27 -33.21
N LEU A 15 -40.83 39.05 -32.70
CA LEU A 15 -39.81 38.24 -32.01
C LEU A 15 -38.51 38.07 -32.83
N PRO A 16 -38.53 37.77 -34.14
CA PRO A 16 -37.29 37.62 -34.90
C PRO A 16 -36.48 38.91 -34.99
N ASP A 17 -37.12 40.09 -35.05
CA ASP A 17 -36.41 41.37 -35.09
C ASP A 17 -35.66 41.63 -33.78
N LYS A 18 -36.25 41.25 -32.63
CA LYS A 18 -35.60 41.37 -31.32
C LYS A 18 -34.40 40.44 -31.19
N VAL A 19 -34.53 39.21 -31.68
CA VAL A 19 -33.45 38.22 -31.68
C VAL A 19 -32.32 38.69 -32.60
N ALA A 20 -32.64 39.18 -33.80
CA ALA A 20 -31.66 39.72 -34.73
C ALA A 20 -30.90 40.93 -34.15
N GLN A 21 -31.60 41.85 -33.48
CA GLN A 21 -30.98 43.00 -32.82
C GLN A 21 -30.06 42.56 -31.68
N LEU A 22 -30.44 41.55 -30.90
CA LEU A 22 -29.63 41.01 -29.80
C LEU A 22 -28.34 40.36 -30.32
N TYR A 23 -28.43 39.51 -31.35
CA TYR A 23 -27.25 38.90 -31.97
C TYR A 23 -26.34 39.93 -32.64
N TYR A 24 -26.91 40.94 -33.29
CA TYR A 24 -26.15 42.03 -33.89
C TYR A 24 -25.39 42.83 -32.82
N ALA A 25 -26.06 43.19 -31.71
CA ALA A 25 -25.43 43.87 -30.59
C ALA A 25 -24.33 43.02 -29.92
N HIS A 26 -24.57 41.72 -29.74
CA HIS A 26 -23.58 40.78 -29.20
C HIS A 26 -22.37 40.63 -30.15
N GLY A 27 -22.60 40.52 -31.46
CA GLY A 27 -21.54 40.45 -32.46
C GLY A 27 -20.69 41.72 -32.50
N LEU A 28 -21.34 42.90 -32.42
CA LEU A 28 -20.64 44.18 -32.35
C LEU A 28 -19.80 44.29 -31.07
N PHE A 29 -20.30 43.80 -29.94
CA PHE A 29 -19.55 43.74 -28.69
C PHE A 29 -18.30 42.84 -28.80
N CYS A 30 -18.44 41.66 -29.40
CA CYS A 30 -17.32 40.75 -29.66
C CYS A 30 -16.27 41.35 -30.62
N ALA A 31 -16.69 42.12 -31.62
CA ALA A 31 -15.80 42.78 -32.57
C ALA A 31 -15.09 44.01 -31.98
N THR A 32 -15.75 44.74 -31.08
CA THR A 32 -15.20 45.94 -30.42
C THR A 32 -14.15 45.59 -29.38
N TYR A 33 -14.33 44.47 -28.66
CA TYR A 33 -13.43 44.02 -27.61
C TYR A 33 -12.98 42.55 -27.81
N PRO A 34 -12.20 42.25 -28.86
CA PRO A 34 -11.86 40.87 -29.22
C PRO A 34 -10.99 40.20 -28.15
N PHE A 35 -10.02 40.92 -27.58
CA PHE A 35 -9.09 40.36 -26.60
C PHE A 35 -9.76 39.96 -25.29
N THR A 36 -10.69 40.78 -24.76
CA THR A 36 -11.35 40.51 -23.49
C THR A 36 -12.29 39.30 -23.60
N VAL A 37 -13.02 39.19 -24.72
CA VAL A 37 -13.92 38.06 -24.98
C VAL A 37 -13.13 36.75 -25.16
N ILE A 38 -11.98 36.79 -25.86
CA ILE A 38 -11.12 35.61 -26.02
C ILE A 38 -10.54 35.18 -24.66
N VAL A 39 -10.02 36.10 -23.84
CA VAL A 39 -9.47 35.76 -22.52
C VAL A 39 -10.55 35.15 -21.61
N PHE A 40 -11.76 35.69 -21.63
CA PHE A 40 -12.89 35.15 -20.89
C PHE A 40 -13.32 33.76 -21.38
N ALA A 41 -13.35 33.53 -22.70
CA ALA A 41 -13.66 32.22 -23.25
C ALA A 41 -12.59 31.18 -22.89
N VAL A 42 -11.31 31.53 -22.97
CA VAL A 42 -10.19 30.65 -22.61
C VAL A 42 -10.22 30.31 -21.12
N SER A 43 -10.49 31.27 -20.24
CA SER A 43 -10.57 31.01 -18.80
C SER A 43 -11.73 30.07 -18.45
N LEU A 44 -12.90 30.25 -19.09
CA LEU A 44 -14.03 29.33 -18.96
C LEU A 44 -13.68 27.90 -19.39
N VAL A 45 -13.02 27.75 -20.54
CA VAL A 45 -12.56 26.43 -21.02
C VAL A 45 -11.58 25.79 -20.04
N LEU A 46 -10.62 26.56 -19.50
CA LEU A 46 -9.66 26.05 -18.52
C LEU A 46 -10.33 25.63 -17.20
N VAL A 47 -11.28 26.42 -16.69
CA VAL A 47 -12.03 26.09 -15.47
C VAL A 47 -12.90 24.84 -15.68
N CYS A 48 -13.57 24.74 -16.83
CA CYS A 48 -14.38 23.57 -17.17
C CYS A 48 -13.54 22.32 -17.45
N SER A 49 -12.30 22.47 -17.92
CA SER A 49 -11.39 21.36 -18.21
C SER A 49 -10.48 20.97 -17.03
N TYR A 50 -10.36 21.83 -16.01
CA TYR A 50 -9.66 21.51 -14.76
C TYR A 50 -10.10 20.18 -14.11
N PRO A 51 -11.40 19.84 -13.98
CA PRO A 51 -11.81 18.55 -13.41
C PRO A 51 -11.42 17.34 -14.27
N LEU A 52 -11.10 17.51 -15.57
CA LEU A 52 -10.58 16.41 -16.38
C LEU A 52 -9.13 16.04 -16.04
N LEU A 53 -8.36 16.93 -15.41
CA LEU A 53 -7.00 16.64 -14.96
C LEU A 53 -6.98 15.77 -13.69
N SER A 54 -8.06 15.78 -12.92
CA SER A 54 -8.23 14.97 -11.71
C SER A 54 -9.03 13.69 -11.96
N LEU A 55 -9.51 13.45 -13.18
CA LEU A 55 -10.16 12.19 -13.53
C LEU A 55 -9.13 11.05 -13.46
N PRO A 56 -9.32 10.06 -12.55
CA PRO A 56 -8.56 8.83 -12.65
C PRO A 56 -9.06 8.11 -13.89
N LEU A 57 -8.38 8.31 -15.02
CA LEU A 57 -8.60 7.48 -16.20
C LEU A 57 -8.47 6.03 -15.75
N PRO A 58 -9.37 5.13 -16.19
CA PRO A 58 -9.21 3.69 -15.98
C PRO A 58 -8.01 3.23 -16.82
N GLY A 59 -6.81 3.53 -16.33
CA GLY A 59 -5.57 2.98 -16.84
C GLY A 59 -5.47 1.52 -16.41
N ASN A 60 -4.35 0.90 -16.78
CA ASN A 60 -3.96 -0.44 -16.34
C ASN A 60 -3.61 -0.48 -14.84
N LEU A 61 -4.46 0.08 -13.98
CA LEU A 61 -4.31 -0.07 -12.55
C LEU A 61 -4.53 -1.55 -12.21
N PRO A 62 -3.71 -2.11 -11.32
CA PRO A 62 -3.92 -3.47 -10.82
C PRO A 62 -5.36 -3.61 -10.31
N GLN A 63 -6.11 -4.54 -10.88
CA GLN A 63 -7.45 -4.86 -10.38
C GLN A 63 -7.28 -5.62 -9.06
N HIS A 64 -7.90 -5.10 -8.02
CA HIS A 64 -7.90 -5.71 -6.70
C HIS A 64 -9.28 -6.31 -6.43
N TYR A 65 -9.31 -7.57 -5.99
CA TYR A 65 -10.51 -8.24 -5.53
C TYR A 65 -10.23 -8.84 -4.16
N SER A 66 -10.96 -8.37 -3.16
CA SER A 66 -10.89 -8.86 -1.78
C SER A 66 -12.26 -9.39 -1.38
N VAL A 67 -12.29 -10.55 -0.74
CA VAL A 67 -13.51 -11.13 -0.21
C VAL A 67 -13.28 -11.56 1.23
N ASP A 68 -14.28 -11.30 2.07
CA ASP A 68 -14.30 -11.82 3.43
C ASP A 68 -14.60 -13.32 3.41
N VAL A 69 -13.70 -14.11 4.01
CA VAL A 69 -13.77 -15.58 4.06
C VAL A 69 -15.07 -16.10 4.70
N ALA A 70 -15.75 -15.27 5.50
CA ALA A 70 -17.01 -15.61 6.17
C ALA A 70 -18.25 -15.54 5.27
N SER A 71 -18.14 -14.99 4.05
CA SER A 71 -19.28 -14.80 3.16
C SER A 71 -19.33 -15.87 2.07
N ASN A 72 -20.27 -16.82 2.19
CA ASN A 72 -20.48 -17.88 1.20
C ASN A 72 -20.95 -17.37 -0.18
N SER A 73 -21.25 -16.08 -0.35
CA SER A 73 -21.57 -15.46 -1.65
C SER A 73 -20.33 -15.09 -2.48
N ALA A 74 -19.12 -15.35 -1.97
CA ALA A 74 -17.83 -15.05 -2.60
C ALA A 74 -17.64 -15.56 -4.04
N ALA A 75 -18.27 -16.69 -4.39
CA ALA A 75 -18.06 -17.33 -5.70
C ALA A 75 -18.92 -16.73 -6.82
N VAL A 76 -20.01 -16.02 -6.50
CA VAL A 76 -21.00 -15.58 -7.50
C VAL A 76 -20.57 -14.29 -8.19
N ASP A 77 -19.87 -13.39 -7.47
CA ASP A 77 -19.43 -12.08 -7.97
C ASP A 77 -17.90 -12.01 -8.23
N ALA A 78 -17.24 -13.16 -8.34
CA ALA A 78 -15.80 -13.19 -8.58
C ALA A 78 -15.46 -12.70 -10.01
N PRO A 79 -14.42 -11.86 -10.18
CA PRO A 79 -14.02 -11.37 -11.49
C PRO A 79 -13.61 -12.51 -12.43
N ARG A 80 -13.88 -12.36 -13.72
CA ARG A 80 -13.54 -13.39 -14.73
C ARG A 80 -12.06 -13.77 -14.71
N TRP A 81 -11.16 -12.80 -14.54
CA TRP A 81 -9.72 -13.09 -14.48
C TRP A 81 -9.31 -13.96 -13.28
N PHE A 82 -10.09 -13.95 -12.19
CA PHE A 82 -9.87 -14.81 -11.03
C PHE A 82 -10.42 -16.23 -11.28
N LEU A 83 -11.51 -16.34 -12.03
CA LEU A 83 -12.15 -17.62 -12.36
C LEU A 83 -11.47 -18.37 -13.52
N SER A 84 -10.89 -17.64 -14.48
CA SER A 84 -10.34 -18.21 -15.71
C SER A 84 -9.06 -19.03 -15.51
N SER A 85 -8.29 -18.77 -14.46
CA SER A 85 -7.01 -19.44 -14.23
C SER A 85 -6.67 -19.47 -12.75
N PRO A 86 -6.03 -20.55 -12.24
CA PRO A 86 -5.48 -20.55 -10.89
C PRO A 86 -4.43 -19.43 -10.74
N PRO A 87 -4.28 -18.87 -9.54
CA PRO A 87 -3.28 -17.83 -9.29
C PRO A 87 -1.87 -18.38 -9.47
N SER A 88 -0.94 -17.53 -9.90
CA SER A 88 0.46 -17.93 -10.12
C SER A 88 1.21 -18.25 -8.82
N CYS A 89 0.78 -17.65 -7.70
CA CYS A 89 1.29 -17.94 -6.36
C CYS A 89 0.28 -17.48 -5.30
N TYR A 90 0.44 -17.96 -4.08
CA TYR A 90 -0.30 -17.53 -2.91
C TYR A 90 0.65 -16.87 -1.92
N ILE A 91 0.23 -15.76 -1.32
CA ILE A 91 1.04 -15.00 -0.37
C ILE A 91 0.41 -15.12 1.01
N GLN A 92 1.15 -15.66 1.96
CA GLN A 92 0.76 -15.65 3.37
C GLN A 92 1.66 -14.70 4.15
N GLN A 93 1.05 -13.72 4.79
CA GLN A 93 1.75 -12.79 5.67
C GLN A 93 1.38 -13.09 7.13
N ILE A 94 2.42 -13.32 7.94
CA ILE A 94 2.31 -13.53 9.38
C ILE A 94 2.81 -12.27 10.06
N VAL A 95 1.90 -11.47 10.62
CA VAL A 95 2.22 -10.16 11.19
C VAL A 95 2.44 -10.31 12.70
N MET A 96 3.64 -9.95 13.16
CA MET A 96 4.02 -9.93 14.56
C MET A 96 4.04 -8.49 15.08
N LYS A 97 3.49 -8.28 16.29
CA LYS A 97 3.59 -7.05 17.06
C LYS A 97 4.23 -7.38 18.40
N SER A 98 5.42 -6.86 18.65
CA SER A 98 6.18 -7.15 19.87
C SER A 98 6.70 -5.86 20.52
N ALA A 99 6.84 -5.88 21.84
CA ALA A 99 7.37 -4.79 22.64
C ALA A 99 8.01 -5.35 23.91
N VAL A 100 9.01 -4.64 24.44
CA VAL A 100 9.58 -4.96 25.76
C VAL A 100 8.60 -4.52 26.85
N PHE A 101 8.28 -5.41 27.79
CA PHE A 101 7.43 -5.10 28.95
C PHE A 101 7.84 -5.96 30.16
N PRO A 102 7.96 -5.39 31.38
CA PRO A 102 7.80 -3.96 31.73
C PRO A 102 9.00 -3.11 31.26
N TRP A 103 8.76 -1.81 30.98
CA TRP A 103 9.84 -0.87 30.62
C TRP A 103 10.42 -0.21 31.85
N THR A 104 11.72 -0.38 32.11
CA THR A 104 12.43 0.20 33.26
C THR A 104 13.37 1.32 32.84
N GLU A 105 13.81 2.15 33.79
CA GLU A 105 14.72 3.29 33.52
C GLU A 105 16.15 2.86 33.13
N GLU A 106 16.53 1.63 33.49
CA GLU A 106 17.83 1.03 33.18
C GLU A 106 17.97 0.64 31.69
N MET A 107 16.84 0.52 30.97
CA MET A 107 16.84 0.09 29.58
C MET A 107 17.40 1.16 28.64
N GLU A 108 18.14 0.69 27.64
CA GLU A 108 18.69 1.52 26.59
C GLU A 108 17.69 1.75 25.47
N LEU A 109 17.97 2.76 24.64
CA LEU A 109 17.13 3.06 23.48
C LEU A 109 17.13 1.90 22.46
N THR A 110 18.24 1.17 22.37
CA THR A 110 18.45 0.00 21.52
C THR A 110 17.60 -1.19 21.96
N ASP A 111 17.39 -1.38 23.27
CA ASP A 111 16.58 -2.48 23.82
C ASP A 111 15.13 -2.43 23.32
N ALA A 112 14.59 -1.22 23.13
CA ALA A 112 13.25 -1.02 22.54
C ALA A 112 13.10 -1.57 21.12
N TYR A 113 14.20 -1.84 20.41
CA TYR A 113 14.21 -2.39 19.06
C TYR A 113 14.77 -3.81 19.04
N ARG A 114 15.83 -4.08 19.80
CA ARG A 114 16.57 -5.34 19.75
C ARG A 114 15.74 -6.51 20.26
N ALA A 115 15.21 -6.43 21.48
CA ALA A 115 14.41 -7.53 22.00
C ALA A 115 13.15 -7.83 21.14
N PRO A 116 12.35 -6.83 20.71
CA PRO A 116 11.19 -7.10 19.86
C PRO A 116 11.52 -7.68 18.48
N LEU A 117 12.65 -7.29 17.88
CA LEU A 117 13.07 -7.81 16.57
C LEU A 117 13.70 -9.20 16.68
N ALA A 118 14.30 -9.56 17.81
CA ALA A 118 14.85 -10.89 18.03
C ALA A 118 13.80 -12.01 17.91
N GLU A 119 12.52 -11.70 18.17
CA GLU A 119 11.39 -12.64 18.00
C GLU A 119 11.22 -13.16 16.57
N VAL A 120 11.84 -12.51 15.57
CA VAL A 120 11.77 -12.99 14.18
C VAL A 120 12.42 -14.37 14.01
N PHE A 121 13.49 -14.66 14.74
CA PHE A 121 14.26 -15.91 14.59
C PHE A 121 13.51 -17.14 15.09
N PRO A 122 13.00 -17.19 16.35
CA PRO A 122 12.20 -18.32 16.82
C PRO A 122 10.89 -18.46 16.03
N LEU A 123 10.28 -17.35 15.60
CA LEU A 123 9.09 -17.40 14.75
C LEU A 123 9.39 -18.04 13.39
N LEU A 124 10.51 -17.67 12.76
CA LEU A 124 10.92 -18.24 11.48
C LEU A 124 11.24 -19.73 11.61
N GLU A 125 11.93 -20.12 12.68
CA GLU A 125 12.21 -21.52 13.01
C GLU A 125 10.91 -22.33 13.16
N ALA A 126 9.92 -21.78 13.87
CA ALA A 126 8.62 -22.42 14.03
C ALA A 126 7.86 -22.59 12.70
N ILE A 127 8.03 -21.66 11.74
CA ILE A 127 7.42 -21.74 10.41
C ILE A 127 8.14 -22.77 9.53
N GLN A 128 9.48 -22.74 9.52
CA GLN A 128 10.30 -23.62 8.67
C GLN A 128 10.21 -25.08 9.11
N ASN A 129 10.16 -25.33 10.42
CA ASN A 129 10.10 -26.68 10.99
C ASN A 129 8.67 -27.21 11.12
N TYR A 130 7.65 -26.47 10.64
CA TYR A 130 6.28 -26.94 10.70
C TYR A 130 6.07 -28.08 9.69
N GLN A 131 5.51 -29.18 10.19
CA GLN A 131 5.06 -30.30 9.39
C GLN A 131 3.61 -30.61 9.77
N ASP A 132 2.74 -30.71 8.77
CA ASP A 132 1.34 -31.03 9.01
C ASP A 132 1.18 -32.45 9.54
N SER A 133 0.48 -32.64 10.66
CA SER A 133 0.35 -33.96 11.29
C SER A 133 -0.51 -34.92 10.47
N ASN A 134 -1.43 -34.40 9.65
CA ASN A 134 -2.36 -35.21 8.88
C ASN A 134 -1.76 -35.64 7.53
N SER A 135 -1.12 -34.69 6.83
CA SER A 135 -0.60 -34.92 5.47
C SER A 135 0.91 -35.07 5.39
N SER A 136 1.65 -34.86 6.49
CA SER A 136 3.13 -34.84 6.55
C SER A 136 3.81 -33.84 5.60
N VAL A 137 3.03 -32.94 5.00
CA VAL A 137 3.49 -31.87 4.10
C VAL A 137 4.33 -30.86 4.89
N THR A 138 5.47 -30.50 4.31
CA THR A 138 6.42 -29.53 4.87
C THR A 138 6.37 -28.21 4.09
N LEU A 139 7.02 -27.17 4.62
CA LEU A 139 7.14 -25.89 3.92
C LEU A 139 7.76 -26.06 2.51
N GLY A 140 8.74 -26.95 2.36
CA GLY A 140 9.41 -27.21 1.09
C GLY A 140 8.47 -27.72 -0.01
N ASP A 141 7.44 -28.48 0.37
CA ASP A 141 6.54 -29.08 -0.62
C ASP A 141 5.57 -28.04 -1.24
N VAL A 142 5.28 -26.96 -0.50
CA VAL A 142 4.26 -25.95 -0.88
C VAL A 142 4.85 -24.62 -1.30
N CYS A 143 6.07 -24.29 -0.86
CA CYS A 143 6.68 -22.98 -1.09
C CYS A 143 7.16 -22.78 -2.54
N LEU A 144 7.26 -21.53 -2.95
CA LEU A 144 7.98 -21.17 -4.16
C LEU A 144 9.48 -21.28 -3.90
N HIS A 145 10.16 -22.20 -4.57
CA HIS A 145 11.61 -22.34 -4.51
C HIS A 145 12.32 -21.31 -5.40
N VAL A 146 13.33 -20.64 -4.85
CA VAL A 146 14.20 -19.72 -5.59
C VAL A 146 15.56 -20.39 -5.77
N GLU A 147 15.99 -20.54 -7.03
CA GLU A 147 17.31 -21.06 -7.34
C GLU A 147 18.38 -19.97 -7.19
N THR A 148 18.45 -19.07 -8.17
CA THR A 148 19.40 -17.96 -8.19
C THR A 148 18.71 -16.63 -8.38
N VAL A 149 19.19 -15.61 -7.68
CA VAL A 149 18.68 -14.25 -7.82
C VAL A 149 19.58 -13.46 -8.77
N VAL A 150 18.99 -12.89 -9.83
CA VAL A 150 19.72 -12.01 -10.75
C VAL A 150 19.86 -10.63 -10.13
N TYR A 151 21.02 -10.35 -9.54
CA TYR A 151 21.31 -9.04 -8.98
C TYR A 151 21.76 -8.05 -10.05
N LYS A 152 20.94 -7.03 -10.32
CA LYS A 152 21.36 -5.86 -11.12
C LYS A 152 22.24 -4.87 -10.33
N ASP A 153 22.17 -4.91 -9.00
CA ASP A 153 22.92 -4.02 -8.10
C ASP A 153 23.68 -4.86 -7.06
N LYS A 154 25.02 -4.75 -7.04
CA LYS A 154 25.89 -5.46 -6.11
C LYS A 154 25.62 -5.11 -4.64
N LYS A 155 25.00 -3.97 -4.35
CA LYS A 155 24.67 -3.58 -2.96
C LYS A 155 23.51 -4.39 -2.37
N ARG A 156 22.78 -5.16 -3.19
CA ARG A 156 21.63 -5.97 -2.76
C ARG A 156 21.91 -7.48 -2.83
N SER A 157 23.14 -7.87 -3.19
CA SER A 157 23.51 -9.28 -3.32
C SER A 157 23.51 -9.98 -1.97
N GLY A 158 22.88 -11.16 -1.90
CA GLY A 158 22.93 -12.05 -0.74
C GLY A 158 21.93 -11.79 0.39
N ILE A 159 21.03 -10.80 0.27
CA ILE A 159 19.99 -10.54 1.30
C ILE A 159 18.71 -11.34 1.01
N LEU A 160 18.35 -11.45 -0.27
CA LEU A 160 17.22 -12.26 -0.70
C LEU A 160 17.59 -13.74 -0.61
N PRO A 161 16.63 -14.63 -0.29
CA PRO A 161 16.89 -16.06 -0.20
C PRO A 161 17.36 -16.62 -1.55
N GLU A 162 18.35 -17.51 -1.49
CA GLU A 162 18.89 -18.28 -2.61
C GLU A 162 18.79 -19.77 -2.25
N TYR A 163 18.61 -20.62 -3.26
CA TYR A 163 18.48 -22.08 -3.14
C TYR A 163 17.52 -22.56 -2.04
N SER A 164 16.46 -21.81 -1.77
CA SER A 164 15.53 -22.05 -0.67
C SER A 164 14.12 -21.51 -0.98
N CYS A 165 13.16 -21.84 -0.12
CA CYS A 165 11.83 -21.26 -0.18
C CYS A 165 11.88 -19.72 -0.14
N LEU A 166 11.05 -19.07 -0.96
CA LEU A 166 10.87 -17.63 -0.93
C LEU A 166 10.13 -17.21 0.35
N VAL A 167 10.91 -17.01 1.41
CA VAL A 167 10.47 -16.47 2.69
C VAL A 167 11.19 -15.15 2.93
N LEU A 168 10.40 -14.10 3.13
CA LEU A 168 10.90 -12.74 3.36
C LEU A 168 10.58 -12.35 4.80
N SER A 169 11.61 -11.92 5.51
CA SER A 169 11.54 -11.51 6.91
C SER A 169 12.60 -10.46 7.23
N PRO A 170 12.47 -9.72 8.35
CA PRO A 170 13.56 -8.87 8.83
C PRO A 170 14.89 -9.62 9.04
N ALA A 171 14.84 -10.91 9.38
CA ALA A 171 16.02 -11.74 9.62
C ALA A 171 16.95 -11.84 8.38
N ASN A 172 16.41 -11.67 7.18
CA ASN A 172 17.17 -11.67 5.94
C ASN A 172 18.26 -10.59 5.91
N LEU A 173 18.09 -9.47 6.63
CA LEU A 173 19.13 -8.44 6.76
C LEU A 173 20.41 -8.95 7.44
N TRP A 174 20.28 -10.00 8.27
CA TRP A 174 21.38 -10.67 8.95
C TRP A 174 21.60 -12.09 8.41
N HIS A 175 21.19 -12.35 7.17
CA HIS A 175 21.32 -13.65 6.51
C HIS A 175 20.71 -14.82 7.29
N LEU A 176 19.59 -14.57 7.99
CA LEU A 176 18.90 -15.55 8.83
C LEU A 176 19.74 -16.05 10.02
N ASP A 177 20.86 -15.39 10.33
CA ASP A 177 21.76 -15.77 11.41
C ASP A 177 21.51 -14.92 12.66
N SER A 178 21.09 -15.60 13.74
CA SER A 178 20.86 -14.98 15.05
C SER A 178 22.16 -14.41 15.64
N HIS A 179 23.32 -15.03 15.42
CA HIS A 179 24.58 -14.53 15.98
C HIS A 179 24.96 -13.19 15.36
N ARG A 180 24.87 -13.06 14.03
CA ARG A 180 25.12 -11.80 13.32
C ARG A 180 24.19 -10.67 13.79
N TYR A 181 22.96 -11.01 14.15
CA TYR A 181 22.02 -10.07 14.73
C TYR A 181 22.43 -9.60 16.14
N HIS A 182 22.85 -10.54 16.99
CA HIS A 182 23.31 -10.23 18.34
C HIS A 182 24.65 -9.47 18.37
N ASP A 183 25.48 -9.64 17.35
CA ASP A 183 26.75 -8.92 17.21
C ASP A 183 26.59 -7.53 16.55
N ASP A 184 25.42 -7.22 15.98
CA ASP A 184 25.17 -5.94 15.31
C ASP A 184 25.00 -4.80 16.34
N THR A 185 26.01 -3.93 16.40
CA THR A 185 26.03 -2.75 17.28
C THR A 185 25.13 -1.61 16.78
N ASN A 186 24.76 -1.59 15.50
CA ASN A 186 24.01 -0.49 14.89
C ASN A 186 22.83 -0.98 14.04
N LEU A 187 21.92 -1.70 14.70
CA LEU A 187 20.71 -2.30 14.13
C LEU A 187 19.91 -1.33 13.23
N ILE A 188 19.72 -0.09 13.71
CA ILE A 188 18.94 0.93 12.99
C ILE A 188 19.67 1.33 11.70
N SER A 189 20.99 1.50 11.72
CA SER A 189 21.75 1.78 10.51
C SER A 189 21.64 0.63 9.50
N THR A 190 21.74 -0.63 9.94
CA THR A 190 21.59 -1.82 9.08
C THR A 190 20.24 -1.84 8.36
N ILE A 191 19.15 -1.60 9.10
CA ILE A 191 17.78 -1.55 8.56
C ILE A 191 17.62 -0.40 7.55
N TYR A 192 18.17 0.78 7.85
CA TYR A 192 18.01 1.97 7.02
C TYR A 192 18.99 2.04 5.83
N THR A 193 20.09 1.28 5.84
CA THR A 193 21.02 1.18 4.70
C THR A 193 20.32 0.64 3.45
N HIS A 194 19.35 -0.23 3.65
CA HIS A 194 18.56 -0.86 2.58
C HIS A 194 17.26 -0.09 2.27
N LYS A 195 17.05 1.07 2.91
CA LYS A 195 15.95 1.98 2.63
C LYS A 195 16.28 2.88 1.45
N ASN A 196 15.44 2.86 0.41
CA ASN A 196 15.54 3.83 -0.67
C ASN A 196 14.94 5.18 -0.20
N LEU A 197 15.67 6.29 -0.36
CA LEU A 197 15.15 7.62 -0.06
C LEU A 197 14.11 8.10 -1.09
N GLN A 198 14.04 7.46 -2.26
CA GLN A 198 13.04 7.78 -3.28
C GLN A 198 11.66 7.25 -2.86
N LYS A 199 10.78 8.16 -2.43
CA LYS A 199 9.40 7.89 -1.95
C LYS A 199 8.52 7.04 -2.89
N ARG A 200 8.89 6.91 -4.17
CA ARG A 200 8.11 6.22 -5.21
C ARG A 200 8.44 4.75 -5.39
N LYS A 201 9.49 4.23 -4.74
CA LYS A 201 9.93 2.84 -4.88
C LYS A 201 9.90 2.15 -3.52
N THR A 202 9.24 0.99 -3.45
CA THR A 202 9.31 0.11 -2.29
C THR A 202 10.78 -0.22 -2.02
N SER A 203 11.23 0.06 -0.80
CA SER A 203 12.58 -0.24 -0.40
C SER A 203 12.76 -1.73 -0.12
N LEU A 204 14.01 -2.24 -0.19
CA LEU A 204 14.27 -3.64 0.10
C LEU A 204 13.86 -3.98 1.53
N SER A 205 14.16 -3.10 2.49
CA SER A 205 13.74 -3.31 3.87
C SER A 205 12.21 -3.32 4.03
N GLU A 206 11.44 -2.51 3.28
CA GLU A 206 9.96 -2.60 3.32
C GLU A 206 9.45 -3.94 2.80
N ILE A 207 10.11 -4.48 1.76
CA ILE A 207 9.81 -5.82 1.22
C ILE A 207 10.10 -6.89 2.30
N LEU A 208 11.24 -6.80 2.99
CA LEU A 208 11.63 -7.75 4.03
C LEU A 208 10.76 -7.65 5.29
N PHE A 209 10.32 -6.44 5.65
CA PHE A 209 9.40 -6.23 6.78
C PHE A 209 7.94 -6.54 6.42
N GLY A 210 7.61 -6.66 5.13
CA GLY A 210 6.25 -6.91 4.62
C GLY A 210 5.24 -5.81 4.94
N LEU A 211 5.71 -4.63 5.36
CA LEU A 211 4.91 -3.50 5.86
C LEU A 211 5.52 -2.18 5.42
N ASN A 212 4.72 -1.12 5.39
CA ASN A 212 5.28 0.22 5.25
C ASN A 212 6.10 0.56 6.50
N PHE A 213 7.27 1.17 6.32
CA PHE A 213 8.12 1.56 7.46
C PHE A 213 7.42 2.46 8.48
N LYS A 214 6.45 3.27 8.05
CA LYS A 214 5.66 4.12 8.95
C LYS A 214 4.93 3.29 10.01
N ASP A 215 4.55 2.06 9.67
CA ASP A 215 3.73 1.18 10.51
C ASP A 215 4.59 0.24 11.37
N THR A 216 5.86 0.05 11.02
CA THR A 216 6.79 -0.83 11.77
C THR A 216 7.16 -0.34 13.18
N GLY A 217 6.91 0.94 13.49
CA GLY A 217 7.35 1.56 14.74
C GLY A 217 8.85 1.93 14.79
N ILE A 218 9.63 1.61 13.75
CA ILE A 218 11.08 1.84 13.69
C ILE A 218 11.39 3.24 13.16
N LYS A 219 12.01 4.08 13.99
CA LYS A 219 12.44 5.44 13.62
C LYS A 219 13.95 5.52 13.41
N ARG A 220 14.39 6.17 12.32
CA ARG A 220 15.81 6.38 12.00
C ARG A 220 16.57 7.09 13.11
N TYR A 221 15.95 8.11 13.68
CA TYR A 221 16.51 8.93 14.75
C TYR A 221 15.53 8.91 15.92
N ALA A 222 15.74 7.97 16.83
CA ALA A 222 14.99 7.92 18.07
C ALA A 222 15.76 8.70 19.14
N LEU A 223 15.07 9.65 19.78
CA LEU A 223 15.65 10.57 20.76
C LEU A 223 15.20 10.30 22.20
N ARG A 224 14.18 9.45 22.39
CA ARG A 224 13.57 9.16 23.70
C ARG A 224 13.69 7.69 24.03
N LYS A 225 14.23 7.41 25.22
CA LYS A 225 14.17 6.11 25.91
C LYS A 225 12.73 5.89 26.36
N ARG A 226 12.00 5.04 25.63
CA ARG A 226 10.62 4.68 25.94
C ARG A 226 10.29 3.34 25.28
N GLN A 227 9.32 2.65 25.85
CA GLN A 227 8.71 1.49 25.23
C GLN A 227 8.20 1.80 23.81
N ARG A 228 8.40 0.85 22.89
CA ARG A 228 7.93 0.92 21.51
C ARG A 228 7.34 -0.43 21.12
N ILE A 229 6.23 -0.37 20.40
CA ILE A 229 5.68 -1.52 19.71
C ILE A 229 6.34 -1.57 18.34
N ILE A 230 7.06 -2.65 18.08
CA ILE A 230 7.68 -2.92 16.80
C ILE A 230 6.80 -3.92 16.07
N GLN A 231 6.55 -3.65 14.79
CA GLN A 231 5.73 -4.48 13.94
C GLN A 231 6.51 -4.90 12.70
N PHE A 232 6.45 -6.18 12.39
CA PHE A 232 7.02 -6.77 11.18
C PHE A 232 6.14 -7.91 10.69
N ALA A 233 6.32 -8.31 9.43
CA ALA A 233 5.66 -9.46 8.86
C ALA A 233 6.70 -10.45 8.31
N ILE A 234 6.41 -11.74 8.46
CA ILE A 234 7.06 -12.80 7.70
C ILE A 234 6.15 -13.12 6.52
N THR A 235 6.66 -12.93 5.32
CA THR A 235 5.94 -13.17 4.07
C THR A 235 6.43 -14.48 3.46
N VAL A 236 5.55 -15.46 3.39
CA VAL A 236 5.79 -16.77 2.76
C VAL A 236 5.06 -16.80 1.43
N VAL A 237 5.77 -17.17 0.37
CA VAL A 237 5.18 -17.33 -0.97
C VAL A 237 5.02 -18.81 -1.28
N TYR A 238 3.79 -19.24 -1.49
CA TYR A 238 3.44 -20.60 -1.90
C TYR A 238 3.21 -20.70 -3.39
N LEU A 239 3.63 -21.82 -3.98
CA LEU A 239 3.28 -22.19 -5.35
C LEU A 239 1.94 -22.92 -5.39
N GLN A 240 1.64 -23.70 -4.35
CA GLN A 240 0.40 -24.47 -4.22
C GLN A 240 -0.29 -24.14 -2.90
N TYR A 241 -1.60 -23.94 -2.94
CA TYR A 241 -2.40 -23.72 -1.74
C TYR A 241 -2.83 -25.04 -1.12
N HIS A 242 -2.28 -25.38 0.04
CA HIS A 242 -2.68 -26.54 0.82
C HIS A 242 -3.38 -26.11 2.11
N LYS A 243 -4.71 -26.17 2.11
CA LYS A 243 -5.54 -25.70 3.23
C LYS A 243 -5.13 -26.30 4.58
N GLY A 244 -4.94 -27.62 4.66
CA GLY A 244 -4.56 -28.29 5.91
C GLY A 244 -3.21 -27.81 6.48
N TYR A 245 -2.26 -27.49 5.60
CA TYR A 245 -0.96 -26.98 6.01
C TYR A 245 -1.09 -25.54 6.55
N THR A 246 -1.80 -24.67 5.82
CA THR A 246 -2.01 -23.27 6.23
C THR A 246 -2.79 -23.16 7.53
N ASP A 247 -3.86 -23.93 7.67
CA ASP A 247 -4.71 -23.93 8.87
C ASP A 247 -3.96 -24.51 10.07
N GLY A 248 -3.25 -25.63 9.90
CA GLY A 248 -2.47 -26.23 10.97
C GLY A 248 -1.27 -25.37 11.40
N LEU A 249 -0.59 -24.70 10.45
CA LEU A 249 0.47 -23.74 10.77
C LEU A 249 -0.10 -22.57 11.58
N ARG A 250 -1.27 -22.04 11.18
CA ARG A 250 -1.97 -20.98 11.92
C ARG A 250 -2.28 -21.43 13.34
N GLU A 251 -2.83 -22.62 13.54
CA GLU A 251 -3.10 -23.16 14.87
C GLU A 251 -1.83 -23.31 15.72
N ARG A 252 -0.75 -23.84 15.13
CA ARG A 252 0.53 -23.97 15.82
C ARG A 252 1.07 -22.62 16.27
N LEU A 253 1.03 -21.60 15.39
CA LEU A 253 1.47 -20.25 15.71
C LEU A 253 0.59 -19.58 16.77
N MET A 254 -0.74 -19.77 16.73
CA MET A 254 -1.64 -19.25 17.75
C MET A 254 -1.41 -19.88 19.12
N ARG A 255 -0.97 -21.15 19.18
CA ARG A 255 -0.57 -21.80 20.44
C ARG A 255 0.76 -21.27 20.98
N LEU A 256 1.73 -21.00 20.12
CA LEU A 256 3.03 -20.45 20.51
C LEU A 256 2.95 -18.97 20.89
N TYR A 257 2.10 -18.21 20.18
CA TYR A 257 1.92 -16.78 20.33
C TYR A 257 0.44 -16.46 20.53
N PRO A 258 -0.08 -16.63 21.77
CA PRO A 258 -1.49 -16.38 22.05
C PRO A 258 -1.83 -14.91 21.80
N LEU A 259 -2.88 -14.69 21.02
CA LEU A 259 -3.40 -13.35 20.76
C LEU A 259 -4.07 -12.83 22.03
N HIS A 260 -3.65 -11.65 22.49
CA HIS A 260 -4.23 -11.01 23.68
C HIS A 260 -5.65 -10.48 23.44
N GLN A 261 -6.09 -10.43 22.18
CA GLN A 261 -7.46 -10.12 21.80
C GLN A 261 -8.15 -11.43 21.44
N SER A 262 -9.14 -11.82 22.24
CA SER A 262 -10.07 -12.89 21.90
C SER A 262 -10.66 -12.58 20.52
N ALA A 263 -10.69 -13.55 19.63
CA ALA A 263 -11.58 -13.51 18.46
C ALA A 263 -13.02 -13.74 18.95
N ASP A 264 -13.54 -12.84 19.79
CA ASP A 264 -14.88 -12.97 20.33
C ASP A 264 -15.93 -12.64 19.26
N VAL A 265 -16.84 -13.60 19.16
CA VAL A 265 -18.04 -13.65 18.35
C VAL A 265 -18.94 -12.43 18.66
N SER A 266 -19.32 -11.72 17.60
CA SER A 266 -20.42 -10.75 17.52
C SER A 266 -20.40 -9.56 18.50
N THR A 267 -19.85 -8.44 18.04
CA THR A 267 -20.49 -7.14 18.26
C THR A 267 -20.31 -6.25 17.04
N ASN A 268 -21.43 -5.71 16.57
CA ASN A 268 -21.58 -4.78 15.45
C ASN A 268 -20.80 -3.47 15.66
N SER A 269 -19.48 -3.52 15.52
CA SER A 269 -18.67 -2.36 15.16
C SER A 269 -17.64 -2.84 14.15
N SER A 270 -17.84 -2.38 12.92
CA SER A 270 -16.93 -2.53 11.79
C SER A 270 -15.54 -2.00 12.16
N ILE A 271 -14.71 -2.85 12.73
CA ILE A 271 -13.26 -2.76 12.65
C ILE A 271 -12.82 -4.01 11.91
N SER A 272 -13.19 -4.06 10.63
CA SER A 272 -12.41 -4.83 9.67
C SER A 272 -10.96 -4.39 9.83
N PRO A 273 -9.96 -5.30 9.89
CA PRO A 273 -8.60 -4.94 9.57
C PRO A 273 -8.59 -4.62 8.06
N ASN A 274 -9.09 -3.44 7.71
CA ASN A 274 -8.87 -2.81 6.43
C ASN A 274 -7.36 -2.69 6.32
N TYR A 275 -6.74 -3.58 5.55
CA TYR A 275 -5.44 -3.31 4.97
C TYR A 275 -5.61 -2.07 4.11
N PHE A 276 -5.33 -0.92 4.72
CA PHE A 276 -5.28 0.38 4.07
C PHE A 276 -4.03 0.38 3.18
N LEU A 277 -4.14 -0.21 2.00
CA LEU A 277 -3.41 0.29 0.85
C LEU A 277 -4.27 1.38 0.22
N GLN A 278 -4.23 2.57 0.82
CA GLN A 278 -4.74 3.76 0.15
C GLN A 278 -3.60 4.74 -0.06
N ASP A 279 -3.10 4.63 -1.29
CA ASP A 279 -2.67 5.69 -2.18
C ASP A 279 -1.91 6.86 -1.56
N SER A 280 -0.63 6.90 -1.94
CA SER A 280 0.17 8.10 -1.94
C SER A 280 -0.55 9.19 -2.75
N LYS A 281 -1.38 10.00 -2.07
CA LYS A 281 -1.87 11.29 -2.59
C LYS A 281 -0.64 12.07 -3.08
N TYR A 282 -0.51 12.13 -4.40
CA TYR A 282 0.32 13.15 -5.03
C TYR A 282 -0.35 14.50 -4.74
N GLY A 283 0.47 15.40 -4.22
CA GLY A 283 0.27 16.81 -3.90
C GLY A 283 -1.08 17.46 -4.19
N GLU A 284 -1.63 18.07 -3.14
CA GLU A 284 -2.14 19.43 -3.25
C GLU A 284 -1.48 20.26 -2.14
N SER A 285 -0.53 21.09 -2.57
CA SER A 285 -0.14 22.31 -1.92
C SER A 285 -0.98 23.43 -2.53
N ASN A 286 -1.94 23.94 -1.77
CA ASN A 286 -2.17 25.35 -1.48
C ASN A 286 -3.26 25.46 -0.43
#